data_AF-A0A937R6J0-F1
#
_entry.id   AF-A0A937R6J0-F1
#
_cell.length_a   1.000
_cell.length_b   1.000
_cell.length_c   1.000
_cell.angle_alpha   90.00
_cell.angle_beta   90.00
_cell.angle_gamma   90.00
#
_symmetry.space_group_name_H-M   'P 1'
#
loop_
_entity.id
_entity.type
_entity.pdbx_description
1 polymer ?
#
loop_
_entity_poly.entity_id
_entity_poly.type
_entity_poly.pdbx_seq_one_letter_code
_entity_poly.pdbx_strand_id
1 'polypeptide(L)'
;MRRAIILGLVLSGCLATAAGQLALDADIVAERKWAAGTSRYADELERLVDTNRLPSSRTLIDAVGKHATCNMLDVARGRGWFRDDAVLRALLADRSLAFGLAMALKPKDNAAAALNVLGAILHALKGRELASPDLAIAMAVVWDARPDSAARAAQLFLHYVRNAARLKGDLTRLPWPLATLVVDVNVGKGERAWAMERYAGKSSYLALYDGVPYEPHRRAWERGTPYTLDRILLHGGASIDRAYFAASVAKVCGRPCLLLVGTTRVGVPQAWVLELNWRGGRYEWWAQGASREPLGAYVDPQTGAKRSLSEARLLSRGMSLSAERRAAADAYNYAAQVFHGKISVPRVLALLKQAVKSNPYDTRPWLMLSEMMARREAAYEKAGALYRYLLHSYRRYPHFTRDILHALLPLIPDDAVARRKRLFEATFEVYRETPEVAVELMMELAGYLQRQRYTRAAMATYHAAVRRYREQGHLVEKALASAEDIYRRHEMLPEAIEMYEYVYRAYRDEQTDAIAHGRDAYVYRFAERLARLCREAGDKVKAAQYDTICDQIDREIESRKRREPRRPK
;
A
#
# COMPACT_ATOMS: atom_id res chain seq x y z
N MET A 1 -65.44 24.26 -10.23
CA MET A 1 -64.11 24.53 -9.63
C MET A 1 -63.75 23.42 -8.64
N ARG A 2 -63.07 22.37 -9.11
CA ARG A 2 -62.33 21.34 -8.34
C ARG A 2 -61.90 20.27 -9.36
N ARG A 3 -60.61 20.26 -9.72
CA ARG A 3 -59.79 19.16 -10.28
C ARG A 3 -58.56 19.76 -10.97
N ALA A 4 -57.43 19.84 -10.27
CA ALA A 4 -56.10 20.06 -10.86
C ALA A 4 -54.99 19.82 -9.81
N ILE A 5 -54.84 18.59 -9.30
CA ILE A 5 -53.61 18.09 -8.69
C ILE A 5 -53.54 16.59 -9.04
N ILE A 6 -52.34 16.09 -9.33
CA ILE A 6 -51.97 14.76 -9.87
C ILE A 6 -51.76 14.76 -11.39
N LEU A 7 -50.73 15.48 -11.84
CA LEU A 7 -49.91 15.07 -12.99
C LEU A 7 -48.60 15.88 -12.93
N GLY A 8 -47.54 15.30 -12.36
CA GLY A 8 -46.28 16.03 -12.21
C GLY A 8 -45.22 15.26 -11.44
N LEU A 9 -44.82 14.09 -11.94
CA LEU A 9 -43.63 13.36 -11.45
C LEU A 9 -43.15 12.25 -12.41
N VAL A 10 -43.10 12.52 -13.73
CA VAL A 10 -42.58 11.55 -14.72
C VAL A 10 -41.58 12.13 -15.75
N LEU A 11 -41.23 13.42 -15.74
CA LEU A 11 -40.31 13.97 -16.74
C LEU A 11 -39.11 14.70 -16.13
N SER A 12 -38.08 13.91 -15.81
CA SER A 12 -36.66 14.34 -15.84
C SER A 12 -35.82 13.19 -16.42
N GLY A 13 -35.96 12.97 -17.72
CA GLY A 13 -34.86 12.47 -18.56
C GLY A 13 -33.97 13.66 -18.96
N CYS A 14 -32.72 13.54 -19.36
CA CYS A 14 -31.91 12.40 -19.74
C CYS A 14 -30.45 12.83 -19.55
N LEU A 15 -29.77 12.24 -18.59
CA LEU A 15 -28.34 11.90 -18.66
C LEU A 15 -28.23 10.55 -17.95
N ALA A 16 -28.66 9.50 -18.63
CA ALA A 16 -28.40 8.14 -18.19
C ALA A 16 -26.90 7.89 -18.35
N THR A 17 -26.15 8.09 -17.27
CA THR A 17 -24.81 7.52 -17.17
C THR A 17 -24.92 6.01 -17.34
N ALA A 18 -23.97 5.40 -18.03
CA ALA A 18 -23.99 3.98 -18.43
C ALA A 18 -24.05 2.97 -17.27
N ALA A 19 -24.12 3.43 -16.02
CA ALA A 19 -24.30 2.64 -14.83
C ALA A 19 -25.80 2.42 -14.58
N GLY A 20 -26.33 1.26 -15.00
CA GLY A 20 -27.72 0.90 -14.71
C GLY A 20 -28.06 0.96 -13.21
N GLN A 21 -29.35 1.01 -12.88
CA GLN A 21 -29.84 1.01 -11.51
C GLN A 21 -29.57 -0.33 -10.81
N LEU A 22 -29.35 -0.30 -9.48
CA LEU A 22 -29.30 -1.50 -8.67
C LEU A 22 -30.74 -1.88 -8.26
N ALA A 23 -31.26 -2.95 -8.86
CA ALA A 23 -32.59 -3.46 -8.56
C ALA A 23 -32.57 -4.32 -7.28
N LEU A 24 -32.94 -3.72 -6.15
CA LEU A 24 -33.28 -4.45 -4.93
C LEU A 24 -34.81 -4.58 -4.80
N ASP A 25 -35.27 -5.65 -4.16
CA ASP A 25 -36.70 -5.87 -3.90
C ASP A 25 -37.29 -4.73 -3.06
N ALA A 26 -38.51 -4.32 -3.42
CA ALA A 26 -39.16 -3.16 -2.84
C ALA A 26 -39.42 -3.31 -1.34
N ASP A 27 -39.72 -4.52 -0.85
CA ASP A 27 -39.93 -4.80 0.57
C ASP A 27 -38.64 -4.62 1.38
N ILE A 28 -37.50 -5.07 0.84
CA ILE A 28 -36.18 -4.90 1.48
C ILE A 28 -35.85 -3.41 1.61
N VAL A 29 -36.07 -2.63 0.55
CA VAL A 29 -35.75 -1.20 0.52
C VAL A 29 -36.71 -0.38 1.39
N ALA A 30 -38.02 -0.57 1.23
CA ALA A 30 -39.05 0.21 1.93
C ALA A 30 -38.97 0.02 3.45
N GLU A 31 -38.75 -1.22 3.89
CA GLU A 31 -38.68 -1.57 5.31
C GLU A 31 -37.25 -1.54 5.87
N ARG A 32 -36.26 -1.29 5.00
CA ARG A 32 -34.81 -1.28 5.32
C ARG A 32 -34.38 -2.58 6.01
N LYS A 33 -34.88 -3.71 5.51
CA LYS A 33 -34.62 -5.07 6.01
C LYS A 33 -33.29 -5.61 5.42
N TRP A 34 -32.19 -4.91 5.67
CA TRP A 34 -30.88 -5.21 5.06
C TRP A 34 -30.38 -6.62 5.39
N ALA A 35 -30.44 -7.05 6.66
CA ALA A 35 -30.12 -8.43 7.05
C ALA A 35 -30.94 -9.48 6.27
N ALA A 36 -32.25 -9.27 6.12
CA ALA A 36 -33.10 -10.18 5.37
C ALA A 36 -32.75 -10.18 3.88
N GLY A 37 -32.41 -9.01 3.33
CA GLY A 37 -31.89 -8.89 1.97
C GLY A 37 -30.56 -9.60 1.77
N THR A 38 -29.62 -9.48 2.72
CA THR A 38 -28.35 -10.22 2.71
C THR A 38 -28.61 -11.72 2.63
N SER A 39 -29.49 -12.26 3.48
CA SER A 39 -29.83 -13.69 3.42
C SER A 39 -30.50 -14.07 2.09
N ARG A 40 -31.51 -13.32 1.65
CA ARG A 40 -32.25 -13.61 0.40
C ARG A 40 -31.32 -13.61 -0.83
N TYR A 41 -30.48 -12.59 -0.96
CA TYR A 41 -29.55 -12.48 -2.08
C TYR A 41 -28.37 -13.44 -1.95
N ALA A 42 -28.04 -13.90 -0.75
CA ALA A 42 -27.09 -15.00 -0.58
C ALA A 42 -27.67 -16.29 -1.19
N ASP A 43 -28.94 -16.62 -0.90
CA ASP A 43 -29.61 -17.80 -1.46
C ASP A 43 -29.78 -17.72 -2.99
N GLU A 44 -30.05 -16.54 -3.54
CA GLU A 44 -30.07 -16.30 -4.99
C GLU A 44 -28.68 -16.53 -5.61
N LEU A 45 -27.65 -15.94 -5.01
CA LEU A 45 -26.29 -16.03 -5.49
C LEU A 45 -25.72 -17.46 -5.37
N GLU A 46 -26.05 -18.17 -4.30
CA GLU A 46 -25.68 -19.58 -4.09
C GLU A 46 -26.25 -20.46 -5.21
N ARG A 47 -27.57 -20.34 -5.44
CA ARG A 47 -28.24 -21.06 -6.54
C ARG A 47 -27.63 -20.74 -7.89
N LEU A 48 -27.20 -19.50 -8.12
CA LEU A 48 -26.57 -19.08 -9.36
C LEU A 48 -25.19 -19.75 -9.56
N VAL A 49 -24.36 -19.81 -8.51
CA VAL A 49 -22.98 -20.31 -8.61
C VAL A 49 -22.86 -21.82 -8.45
N ASP A 50 -23.86 -22.49 -7.87
CA ASP A 50 -23.90 -23.95 -7.71
C ASP A 50 -24.46 -24.69 -8.95
N THR A 51 -24.84 -23.95 -10.01
CA THR A 51 -25.25 -24.56 -11.27
C THR A 51 -24.09 -25.22 -12.03
N ASN A 52 -24.42 -26.13 -12.96
CA ASN A 52 -23.41 -26.84 -13.75
C ASN A 52 -22.54 -25.92 -14.63
N ARG A 53 -23.05 -24.75 -15.01
CA ARG A 53 -22.38 -23.77 -15.86
C ARG A 53 -22.24 -22.46 -15.11
N LEU A 54 -21.01 -21.94 -15.01
CA LEU A 54 -20.81 -20.64 -14.37
C LEU A 54 -21.66 -19.54 -15.02
N PRO A 55 -22.22 -18.62 -14.21
CA PRO A 55 -22.98 -17.50 -14.73
C PRO A 55 -22.10 -16.58 -15.57
N SER A 56 -22.76 -15.82 -16.46
CA SER A 56 -22.10 -14.72 -17.15
C SER A 56 -21.57 -13.69 -16.15
N SER A 57 -20.48 -13.00 -16.50
CA SER A 57 -19.93 -11.93 -15.65
C SER A 57 -20.98 -10.88 -15.29
N ARG A 58 -21.82 -10.48 -16.27
CA ARG A 58 -22.89 -9.50 -16.06
C ARG A 58 -23.92 -9.96 -15.04
N THR A 59 -24.39 -11.22 -15.14
CA THR A 59 -25.35 -11.78 -14.19
C THR A 59 -24.74 -11.87 -12.79
N LEU A 60 -23.48 -12.30 -12.70
CA LEU A 60 -22.80 -12.43 -11.42
C LEU A 60 -22.53 -11.08 -10.75
N ILE A 61 -22.09 -10.07 -11.51
CA ILE A 61 -21.88 -8.70 -11.01
C ILE A 61 -23.18 -8.15 -10.42
N ASP A 62 -24.32 -8.41 -11.06
CA ASP A 62 -25.63 -7.95 -10.57
C ASP A 62 -25.98 -8.62 -9.23
N ALA A 63 -25.97 -9.95 -9.18
CA ALA A 63 -26.29 -10.72 -7.98
C ALA A 63 -25.34 -10.40 -6.81
N VAL A 64 -24.03 -10.33 -7.08
CA VAL A 64 -23.03 -9.89 -6.09
C VAL A 64 -23.29 -8.47 -5.63
N GLY A 65 -23.62 -7.56 -6.55
CA GLY A 65 -23.96 -6.17 -6.23
C GLY A 65 -25.09 -6.06 -5.21
N LYS A 66 -26.17 -6.84 -5.39
CA LYS A 66 -27.31 -6.87 -4.45
C LYS A 66 -26.88 -7.39 -3.07
N HIS A 67 -26.25 -8.57 -3.03
CA HIS A 67 -25.81 -9.19 -1.79
C HIS A 67 -24.81 -8.31 -1.04
N ALA A 68 -23.75 -7.85 -1.71
CA ALA A 68 -22.69 -7.06 -1.10
C ALA A 68 -23.20 -5.70 -0.59
N THR A 69 -24.12 -5.05 -1.32
CA THR A 69 -24.74 -3.79 -0.89
C THR A 69 -25.61 -3.98 0.36
N CYS A 70 -26.45 -5.02 0.40
CA CYS A 70 -27.25 -5.32 1.60
C CYS A 70 -26.35 -5.65 2.81
N ASN A 71 -25.31 -6.46 2.62
CA ASN A 71 -24.36 -6.78 3.68
C ASN A 71 -23.65 -5.53 4.22
N MET A 72 -23.18 -4.65 3.32
CA MET A 72 -22.57 -3.37 3.71
C MET A 72 -23.53 -2.51 4.55
N LEU A 73 -24.78 -2.35 4.10
CA LEU A 73 -25.78 -1.55 4.81
C LEU A 73 -26.16 -2.15 6.17
N ASP A 74 -26.20 -3.47 6.28
CA ASP A 74 -26.47 -4.17 7.53
C ASP A 74 -25.32 -3.99 8.54
N VAL A 75 -24.08 -4.21 8.11
CA VAL A 75 -22.87 -3.96 8.93
C VAL A 75 -22.80 -2.50 9.38
N ALA A 76 -23.08 -1.54 8.49
CA ALA A 76 -23.09 -0.13 8.84
C ALA A 76 -24.18 0.20 9.86
N ARG A 77 -25.39 -0.36 9.69
CA ARG A 77 -26.49 -0.19 10.66
C ARG A 77 -26.11 -0.72 12.05
N GLY A 78 -25.47 -1.89 12.11
CA GLY A 78 -24.96 -2.46 13.37
C GLY A 78 -23.90 -1.59 14.05
N ARG A 79 -23.25 -0.69 13.31
CA ARG A 79 -22.25 0.29 13.80
C ARG A 79 -22.83 1.70 13.98
N GLY A 80 -24.14 1.85 14.06
CA GLY A 80 -24.78 3.14 14.35
C GLY A 80 -24.90 4.08 13.14
N TRP A 81 -24.80 3.58 11.91
CA TRP A 81 -25.20 4.36 10.75
C TRP A 81 -26.73 4.43 10.66
N PHE A 82 -27.28 5.65 10.58
CA PHE A 82 -28.71 5.89 10.55
C PHE A 82 -29.14 6.62 9.27
N ARG A 83 -29.84 5.87 8.41
CA ARG A 83 -30.92 6.34 7.53
C ARG A 83 -30.70 7.65 6.75
N ASP A 84 -29.55 7.84 6.13
CA ASP A 84 -29.39 8.91 5.14
C ASP A 84 -30.06 8.51 3.81
N ASP A 85 -31.25 9.05 3.54
CA ASP A 85 -32.02 8.76 2.34
C ASP A 85 -31.34 9.23 1.06
N ALA A 86 -30.46 10.24 1.13
CA ALA A 86 -29.68 10.66 -0.04
C ALA A 86 -28.67 9.58 -0.42
N VAL A 87 -28.01 8.96 0.57
CA VAL A 87 -27.08 7.85 0.35
C VAL A 87 -27.81 6.65 -0.25
N LEU A 88 -28.95 6.25 0.33
CA LEU A 88 -29.71 5.11 -0.20
C LEU A 88 -30.18 5.35 -1.63
N ARG A 89 -30.72 6.54 -1.93
CA ARG A 89 -31.12 6.88 -3.31
C ARG A 89 -29.94 6.84 -4.27
N ALA A 90 -28.78 7.35 -3.87
CA ALA A 90 -27.58 7.33 -4.72
C ALA A 90 -27.10 5.90 -5.01
N LEU A 91 -27.04 5.02 -3.99
CA LEU A 91 -26.65 3.62 -4.16
C LEU A 91 -27.62 2.84 -5.05
N LEU A 92 -28.93 3.09 -4.93
CA LEU A 92 -29.94 2.42 -5.76
C LEU A 92 -29.94 2.95 -7.21
N ALA A 93 -29.68 4.25 -7.38
CA ALA A 93 -29.65 4.87 -8.70
C ALA A 93 -28.42 4.47 -9.52
N ASP A 94 -27.28 4.21 -8.87
CA ASP A 94 -26.01 3.88 -9.52
C ASP A 94 -25.45 2.55 -9.01
N ARG A 95 -25.62 1.49 -9.81
CA ARG A 95 -25.07 0.15 -9.50
C ARG A 95 -23.56 0.15 -9.39
N SER A 96 -22.85 0.98 -10.14
CA SER A 96 -21.38 1.03 -10.10
C SER A 96 -20.89 1.62 -8.78
N LEU A 97 -21.58 2.64 -8.26
CA LEU A 97 -21.32 3.21 -6.94
C LEU A 97 -21.57 2.17 -5.84
N ALA A 98 -22.72 1.49 -5.86
CA ALA A 98 -23.08 0.52 -4.83
C ALA A 98 -22.15 -0.71 -4.82
N PHE A 99 -21.94 -1.33 -5.99
CA PHE A 99 -21.03 -2.45 -6.13
C PHE A 99 -19.60 -2.04 -5.77
N GLY A 100 -19.13 -0.91 -6.31
CA GLY A 100 -17.77 -0.42 -6.10
C GLY A 100 -17.47 -0.11 -4.65
N LEU A 101 -18.38 0.57 -3.93
CA LEU A 101 -18.21 0.86 -2.51
C LEU A 101 -18.19 -0.43 -1.67
N ALA A 102 -19.10 -1.37 -1.96
CA ALA A 102 -19.14 -2.64 -1.24
C ALA A 102 -17.86 -3.47 -1.46
N MET A 103 -17.27 -3.43 -2.66
CA MET A 103 -15.98 -4.09 -2.95
C MET A 103 -14.77 -3.35 -2.38
N ALA A 104 -14.88 -2.04 -2.17
CA ALA A 104 -13.80 -1.20 -1.65
C ALA A 104 -13.59 -1.37 -0.14
N LEU A 105 -14.67 -1.63 0.62
CA LEU A 105 -14.61 -1.81 2.06
C LEU A 105 -13.84 -3.09 2.45
N LYS A 106 -12.78 -2.90 3.24
CA LYS A 106 -11.98 -3.96 3.84
C LYS A 106 -12.48 -4.30 5.25
N PRO A 107 -12.14 -5.46 5.83
CA PRO A 107 -12.60 -5.86 7.18
C PRO A 107 -12.30 -4.84 8.29
N LYS A 108 -11.24 -4.05 8.13
CA LYS A 108 -10.82 -3.03 9.10
C LYS A 108 -11.46 -1.66 8.89
N ASP A 109 -12.11 -1.46 7.76
CA ASP A 109 -12.76 -0.20 7.43
C ASP A 109 -14.02 -0.05 8.29
N ASN A 110 -14.42 1.20 8.51
CA ASN A 110 -15.64 1.52 9.21
C ASN A 110 -16.76 1.82 8.20
N ALA A 111 -17.54 0.80 7.86
CA ALA A 111 -18.65 0.92 6.90
C ALA A 111 -19.62 2.07 7.25
N ALA A 112 -19.93 2.29 8.54
CA ALA A 112 -20.79 3.40 8.95
C ALA A 112 -20.16 4.77 8.66
N ALA A 113 -18.87 4.93 8.99
CA ALA A 113 -18.15 6.17 8.73
C ALA A 113 -17.94 6.41 7.22
N ALA A 114 -17.67 5.37 6.43
CA ALA A 114 -17.57 5.45 4.99
C ALA A 114 -18.90 5.95 4.36
N LEU A 115 -20.04 5.43 4.82
CA LEU A 115 -21.36 5.92 4.38
C LEU A 115 -21.64 7.34 4.85
N ASN A 116 -21.16 7.75 6.04
CA ASN A 116 -21.25 9.15 6.48
C ASN A 116 -20.43 10.10 5.60
N VAL A 117 -19.23 9.68 5.16
CA VAL A 117 -18.42 10.44 4.19
C VAL A 117 -19.17 10.58 2.87
N LEU A 118 -19.75 9.49 2.35
CA LEU A 118 -20.56 9.53 1.13
C LEU A 118 -21.78 10.45 1.30
N GLY A 119 -22.50 10.37 2.42
CA GLY A 119 -23.62 11.26 2.73
C GLY A 119 -23.21 12.73 2.74
N ALA A 120 -22.11 13.06 3.42
CA ALA A 120 -21.58 14.42 3.43
C ALA A 120 -21.23 14.94 2.03
N ILE A 121 -20.69 14.09 1.15
CA ILE A 121 -20.44 14.44 -0.27
C ILE A 121 -21.75 14.74 -1.00
N LEU A 122 -22.76 13.86 -0.88
CA LEU A 122 -24.04 14.01 -1.55
C LEU A 122 -24.81 15.26 -1.09
N HIS A 123 -24.81 15.55 0.22
CA HIS A 123 -25.41 16.77 0.76
C HIS A 123 -24.67 18.02 0.27
N ALA A 124 -23.33 17.97 0.20
CA ALA A 124 -22.51 19.07 -0.30
C ALA A 124 -22.72 19.33 -1.82
N LEU A 125 -23.13 18.31 -2.58
CA LEU A 125 -23.53 18.45 -3.98
C LEU A 125 -24.88 19.16 -4.16
N LYS A 126 -25.74 19.19 -3.13
CA LYS A 126 -27.07 19.84 -3.15
C LYS A 126 -27.95 19.36 -4.33
N GLY A 127 -28.00 18.05 -4.54
CA GLY A 127 -28.79 17.44 -5.61
C GLY A 127 -28.13 17.44 -7.00
N ARG A 128 -26.92 17.97 -7.14
CA ARG A 128 -26.12 17.79 -8.36
C ARG A 128 -25.67 16.34 -8.52
N GLU A 129 -25.53 15.90 -9.76
CA GLU A 129 -25.09 14.56 -10.11
C GLU A 129 -23.69 14.25 -9.55
N LEU A 130 -23.50 13.01 -9.11
CA LEU A 130 -22.21 12.50 -8.67
C LEU A 130 -21.35 12.13 -9.90
N ALA A 131 -20.66 13.11 -10.47
CA ALA A 131 -19.90 12.95 -11.72
C ALA A 131 -18.75 11.92 -11.66
N SER A 132 -18.30 11.48 -10.48
CA SER A 132 -17.26 10.45 -10.33
C SER A 132 -17.56 9.54 -9.12
N PRO A 133 -18.23 8.40 -9.33
CA PRO A 133 -18.46 7.40 -8.30
C PRO A 133 -17.15 6.85 -7.72
N ASP A 134 -16.15 6.57 -8.55
CA ASP A 134 -14.85 6.05 -8.12
C ASP A 134 -14.12 7.02 -7.17
N LEU A 135 -14.20 8.34 -7.42
CA LEU A 135 -13.63 9.35 -6.53
C LEU A 135 -14.36 9.39 -5.18
N ALA A 136 -15.70 9.26 -5.20
CA ALA A 136 -16.49 9.22 -3.97
C ALA A 136 -16.21 7.96 -3.14
N ILE A 137 -16.05 6.80 -3.79
CA ILE A 137 -15.64 5.56 -3.15
C ILE A 137 -14.27 5.72 -2.48
N ALA A 138 -13.29 6.26 -3.21
CA ALA A 138 -11.95 6.50 -2.66
C ALA A 138 -11.98 7.45 -1.45
N MET A 139 -12.78 8.53 -1.52
CA MET A 139 -13.00 9.41 -0.37
C MET A 139 -13.57 8.63 0.82
N ALA A 140 -14.61 7.84 0.60
CA ALA A 140 -15.30 7.09 1.65
C ALA A 140 -14.35 6.16 2.40
N VAL A 141 -13.51 5.39 1.70
CA VAL A 141 -12.63 4.39 2.34
C VAL A 141 -11.29 4.94 2.85
N VAL A 142 -10.85 6.13 2.42
CA VAL A 142 -9.62 6.76 2.95
C VAL A 142 -9.89 7.60 4.20
N TRP A 143 -11.13 8.10 4.33
CA TRP A 143 -11.53 9.04 5.37
C TRP A 143 -12.43 8.41 6.45
N ASP A 144 -12.85 7.15 6.32
CA ASP A 144 -13.69 6.44 7.29
C ASP A 144 -13.05 6.29 8.70
N ALA A 145 -11.72 6.29 8.80
CA ALA A 145 -10.98 6.16 10.06
C ALA A 145 -10.42 7.49 10.61
N ARG A 146 -10.67 8.63 9.94
CA ARG A 146 -10.09 9.93 10.35
C ARG A 146 -11.04 10.73 11.26
N PRO A 147 -10.54 11.53 12.22
CA PRO A 147 -11.38 12.49 12.97
C PRO A 147 -11.97 13.58 12.06
N ASP A 148 -13.21 14.03 12.34
CA ASP A 148 -13.95 15.07 11.58
C ASP A 148 -13.95 14.88 10.06
N SER A 149 -13.93 13.61 9.64
CA SER A 149 -13.52 13.23 8.30
C SER A 149 -14.55 13.52 7.22
N ALA A 150 -15.84 13.34 7.52
CA ALA A 150 -16.89 13.45 6.52
C ALA A 150 -16.99 14.88 5.93
N ALA A 151 -16.98 15.91 6.78
CA ALA A 151 -17.04 17.29 6.32
C ALA A 151 -15.77 17.69 5.53
N ARG A 152 -14.58 17.28 6.00
CA ARG A 152 -13.31 17.56 5.31
C ARG A 152 -13.23 16.82 3.96
N ALA A 153 -13.63 15.56 3.92
CA ALA A 153 -13.70 14.76 2.69
C ALA A 153 -14.67 15.37 1.69
N ALA A 154 -15.87 15.80 2.12
CA ALA A 154 -16.82 16.50 1.25
C ALA A 154 -16.26 17.81 0.69
N GLN A 155 -15.55 18.60 1.51
CA GLN A 155 -14.87 19.82 1.04
C GLN A 155 -13.76 19.50 0.02
N LEU A 156 -13.00 18.44 0.21
CA LEU A 156 -11.96 18.00 -0.72
C LEU A 156 -12.56 17.45 -2.02
N PHE A 157 -13.67 16.71 -1.93
CA PHE A 157 -14.41 16.25 -3.11
C PHE A 157 -14.92 17.44 -3.94
N LEU A 158 -15.55 18.42 -3.29
CA LEU A 158 -15.99 19.65 -3.96
C LEU A 158 -14.83 20.44 -4.55
N HIS A 159 -13.65 20.42 -3.92
CA HIS A 159 -12.44 21.02 -4.50
C HIS A 159 -12.11 20.41 -5.85
N TYR A 160 -12.11 19.07 -5.97
CA TYR A 160 -11.85 18.41 -7.25
C TYR A 160 -12.93 18.68 -8.29
N VAL A 161 -14.21 18.59 -7.92
CA VAL A 161 -15.33 18.85 -8.84
C VAL A 161 -15.29 20.29 -9.36
N ARG A 162 -15.10 21.28 -8.49
CA ARG A 162 -15.06 22.71 -8.89
C ARG A 162 -13.88 23.04 -9.78
N ASN A 163 -12.77 22.33 -9.62
CA ASN A 163 -11.55 22.58 -10.36
C ASN A 163 -11.33 21.60 -11.52
N ALA A 164 -12.31 20.77 -11.87
CA ALA A 164 -12.15 19.68 -12.85
C ALA A 164 -11.45 20.10 -14.15
N ALA A 165 -11.81 21.27 -14.71
CA ALA A 165 -11.21 21.82 -15.92
C ALA A 165 -9.73 22.26 -15.78
N ARG A 166 -9.27 22.50 -14.54
CA ARG A 166 -7.89 22.90 -14.20
C ARG A 166 -7.02 21.70 -13.77
N LEU A 167 -7.62 20.55 -13.49
CA LEU A 167 -6.87 19.35 -13.09
C LEU A 167 -6.14 18.76 -14.29
N LYS A 168 -4.94 18.21 -14.07
CA LYS A 168 -4.22 17.52 -15.15
C LYS A 168 -4.71 16.08 -15.36
N GLY A 169 -5.15 15.44 -14.29
CA GLY A 169 -5.72 14.09 -14.33
C GLY A 169 -7.23 14.14 -14.56
N ASP A 170 -7.74 13.21 -15.35
CA ASP A 170 -9.17 12.95 -15.42
C ASP A 170 -9.59 12.04 -14.26
N LEU A 171 -10.01 12.66 -13.15
CA LEU A 171 -10.50 11.95 -11.96
C LEU A 171 -11.86 11.26 -12.18
N THR A 172 -12.57 11.53 -13.28
CA THR A 172 -13.82 10.82 -13.61
C THR A 172 -13.55 9.43 -14.21
N ARG A 173 -12.35 9.21 -14.74
CA ARG A 173 -11.93 7.94 -15.34
C ARG A 173 -10.93 7.15 -14.49
N LEU A 174 -10.50 7.71 -13.36
CA LEU A 174 -9.54 7.08 -12.47
C LEU A 174 -10.24 6.04 -11.58
N PRO A 175 -9.90 4.74 -11.68
CA PRO A 175 -10.49 3.71 -10.84
C PRO A 175 -10.26 3.99 -9.35
N TRP A 176 -11.26 3.68 -8.50
CA TRP A 176 -11.21 4.02 -7.08
C TRP A 176 -9.91 3.56 -6.37
N PRO A 177 -9.29 2.39 -6.66
CA PRO A 177 -8.08 2.00 -5.96
C PRO A 177 -6.92 2.96 -6.23
N LEU A 178 -6.84 3.52 -7.44
CA LEU A 178 -5.83 4.53 -7.76
C LEU A 178 -6.23 5.92 -7.27
N ALA A 179 -7.53 6.23 -7.22
CA ALA A 179 -8.02 7.48 -6.65
C ALA A 179 -7.72 7.60 -5.15
N THR A 180 -7.56 6.49 -4.41
CA THR A 180 -7.05 6.53 -3.01
C THR A 180 -5.71 7.25 -2.89
N LEU A 181 -4.87 7.21 -3.93
CA LEU A 181 -3.55 7.84 -4.01
C LEU A 181 -3.63 9.33 -4.41
N VAL A 182 -4.84 9.87 -4.55
CA VAL A 182 -5.12 11.29 -4.80
C VAL A 182 -5.75 11.92 -3.56
N VAL A 183 -6.71 11.24 -2.94
CA VAL A 183 -7.63 11.84 -1.96
C VAL A 183 -7.10 11.91 -0.53
N ASP A 184 -5.91 11.38 -0.28
CA ASP A 184 -5.28 11.31 1.05
C ASP A 184 -4.58 12.61 1.47
N VAL A 185 -4.93 13.72 0.84
CA VAL A 185 -4.38 15.05 1.08
C VAL A 185 -4.69 15.54 2.50
N ASN A 186 -3.63 15.90 3.25
CA ASN A 186 -3.77 16.48 4.58
C ASN A 186 -3.59 18.01 4.63
N VAL A 187 -3.33 18.68 3.50
CA VAL A 187 -3.12 20.14 3.49
C VAL A 187 -4.42 20.92 3.66
N GLY A 188 -4.33 22.09 4.30
CA GLY A 188 -5.48 22.94 4.62
C GLY A 188 -6.15 23.57 3.39
N LYS A 189 -7.37 24.10 3.54
CA LYS A 189 -8.11 24.74 2.43
C LYS A 189 -7.32 25.86 1.75
N GLY A 190 -6.65 26.70 2.54
CA GLY A 190 -5.82 27.80 2.03
C GLY A 190 -4.65 27.30 1.19
N GLU A 191 -3.93 26.29 1.67
CA GLU A 191 -2.82 25.66 0.95
C GLU A 191 -3.28 24.99 -0.36
N ARG A 192 -4.47 24.36 -0.37
CA ARG A 192 -5.02 23.79 -1.60
C ARG A 192 -5.30 24.86 -2.65
N ALA A 193 -5.88 25.99 -2.24
CA ALA A 193 -6.15 27.11 -3.15
C ALA A 193 -4.84 27.70 -3.70
N TRP A 194 -3.86 27.92 -2.82
CA TRP A 194 -2.52 28.38 -3.19
C TRP A 194 -1.83 27.44 -4.20
N ALA A 195 -1.85 26.13 -3.93
CA ALA A 195 -1.21 25.14 -4.80
C ALA A 195 -1.91 25.05 -6.16
N MET A 196 -3.24 25.09 -6.20
CA MET A 196 -4.00 25.15 -7.46
C MET A 196 -3.67 26.38 -8.27
N GLU A 197 -3.58 27.54 -7.63
CA GLU A 197 -3.30 28.79 -8.34
C GLU A 197 -1.92 28.78 -9.01
N ARG A 198 -0.93 28.22 -8.31
CA ARG A 198 0.45 28.22 -8.77
C ARG A 198 0.81 27.07 -9.72
N TYR A 199 0.15 25.91 -9.55
CA TYR A 199 0.63 24.65 -10.15
C TYR A 199 -0.42 23.85 -10.93
N ALA A 200 -1.67 24.31 -11.03
CA ALA A 200 -2.67 23.63 -11.85
C ALA A 200 -2.24 23.51 -13.32
N GLY A 201 -2.70 22.46 -14.00
CA GLY A 201 -2.44 22.23 -15.42
C GLY A 201 -1.02 21.78 -15.81
N LYS A 202 -0.07 21.68 -14.86
CA LYS A 202 1.28 21.17 -15.15
C LYS A 202 1.23 19.77 -15.73
N SER A 203 2.07 19.50 -16.74
CA SER A 203 2.16 18.18 -17.38
C SER A 203 2.74 17.11 -16.44
N SER A 204 3.66 17.51 -15.57
CA SER A 204 4.31 16.70 -14.55
C SER A 204 4.56 17.56 -13.30
N TYR A 205 4.40 16.93 -12.14
CA TYR A 205 4.65 17.52 -10.83
C TYR A 205 5.98 17.05 -10.23
N LEU A 206 6.63 16.05 -10.85
CA LEU A 206 7.92 15.52 -10.40
C LEU A 206 9.02 16.60 -10.31
N ALA A 207 9.05 17.54 -11.25
CA ALA A 207 10.02 18.63 -11.26
C ALA A 207 9.90 19.57 -10.05
N LEU A 208 8.77 19.56 -9.33
CA LEU A 208 8.60 20.34 -8.10
C LEU A 208 9.50 19.84 -6.97
N TYR A 209 9.94 18.57 -7.02
CA TYR A 209 10.89 18.03 -6.06
C TYR A 209 12.19 18.85 -6.05
N ASP A 210 12.72 19.23 -7.22
CA ASP A 210 13.92 20.06 -7.38
C ASP A 210 13.67 21.56 -7.25
N GLY A 211 12.40 21.98 -7.20
CA GLY A 211 12.03 23.38 -6.94
C GLY A 211 12.07 23.78 -5.46
N VAL A 212 12.12 22.81 -4.54
CA VAL A 212 12.24 23.07 -3.09
C VAL A 212 13.72 23.06 -2.70
N PRO A 213 14.25 24.11 -2.04
CA PRO A 213 15.65 24.16 -1.61
C PRO A 213 16.01 22.95 -0.74
N TYR A 214 17.17 22.34 -1.02
CA TYR A 214 17.63 21.17 -0.30
C TYR A 214 18.48 21.56 0.91
N GLU A 215 17.95 21.28 2.10
CA GLU A 215 18.54 21.64 3.39
C GLU A 215 18.65 20.37 4.27
N PRO A 216 19.57 19.44 3.96
CA PRO A 216 19.65 18.13 4.62
C PRO A 216 19.98 18.20 6.13
N HIS A 217 20.57 19.31 6.58
CA HIS A 217 20.91 19.54 7.98
C HIS A 217 19.70 20.00 8.82
N ARG A 218 18.62 20.45 8.17
CA ARG A 218 17.38 20.85 8.83
C ARG A 218 16.50 19.63 9.11
N ARG A 219 16.98 18.77 10.02
CA ARG A 219 16.33 17.50 10.40
C ARG A 219 15.01 17.67 11.13
N ALA A 220 14.79 18.84 11.72
CA ALA A 220 13.55 19.21 12.35
C ALA A 220 13.20 20.63 11.94
N TRP A 221 11.92 20.84 11.64
CA TRP A 221 11.36 22.18 11.51
C TRP A 221 11.45 22.91 12.85
N GLU A 222 11.77 24.20 12.79
CA GLU A 222 11.82 25.04 13.99
C GLU A 222 10.50 24.95 14.76
N ARG A 223 10.62 24.80 16.08
CA ARG A 223 9.45 24.64 16.94
C ARG A 223 8.55 25.86 16.81
N GLY A 224 7.30 25.63 16.44
CA GLY A 224 6.30 26.69 16.23
C GLY A 224 6.20 27.19 14.79
N THR A 225 7.11 26.80 13.89
CA THR A 225 6.93 27.08 12.46
C THR A 225 5.86 26.16 11.87
N PRO A 226 4.80 26.70 11.24
CA PRO A 226 3.80 25.88 10.57
C PRO A 226 4.41 25.06 9.43
N TYR A 227 4.12 23.76 9.39
CA TYR A 227 4.52 22.84 8.32
C TYR A 227 3.55 22.95 7.14
N THR A 228 3.68 24.02 6.35
CA THR A 228 2.80 24.31 5.20
C THR A 228 3.58 24.32 3.89
N LEU A 229 2.89 24.10 2.76
CA LEU A 229 3.51 23.99 1.44
C LEU A 229 4.32 25.25 1.03
N ASP A 230 3.79 26.44 1.31
CA ASP A 230 4.46 27.71 1.03
C ASP A 230 5.75 27.86 1.86
N ARG A 231 5.71 27.43 3.14
CA ARG A 231 6.87 27.46 4.03
C ARG A 231 7.92 26.45 3.61
N ILE A 232 7.51 25.23 3.21
CA ILE A 232 8.43 24.22 2.68
C ILE A 232 9.14 24.75 1.43
N LEU A 233 8.40 25.39 0.53
CA LEU A 233 8.99 26.00 -0.67
C LEU A 233 9.97 27.14 -0.33
N LEU A 234 9.64 27.98 0.64
CA LEU A 234 10.46 29.13 1.03
C LEU A 234 11.74 28.73 1.76
N HIS A 235 11.62 27.85 2.76
CA HIS A 235 12.71 27.54 3.67
C HIS A 235 13.47 26.25 3.31
N GLY A 236 12.95 25.46 2.37
CA GLY A 236 13.54 24.18 2.01
C GLY A 236 13.36 23.11 3.07
N GLY A 237 14.05 21.98 2.85
CA GLY A 237 14.09 20.87 3.78
C GLY A 237 14.88 19.67 3.25
N ALA A 238 14.81 18.56 3.97
CA ALA A 238 15.42 17.31 3.56
C ALA A 238 14.63 16.67 2.39
N SER A 239 15.09 15.53 1.88
CA SER A 239 14.43 14.83 0.76
C SER A 239 12.97 14.49 1.04
N ILE A 240 12.64 14.23 2.30
CA ILE A 240 11.26 13.99 2.75
C ILE A 240 10.35 15.21 2.56
N ASP A 241 10.82 16.41 2.86
CA ASP A 241 10.05 17.66 2.70
C ASP A 241 9.81 17.96 1.21
N ARG A 242 10.84 17.74 0.39
CA ARG A 242 10.78 17.89 -1.07
C ARG A 242 9.79 16.91 -1.70
N ALA A 243 9.83 15.64 -1.28
CA ALA A 243 8.89 14.62 -1.73
C ALA A 243 7.46 14.92 -1.24
N TYR A 244 7.30 15.33 0.02
CA TYR A 244 6.00 15.72 0.59
C TYR A 244 5.40 16.91 -0.14
N PHE A 245 6.17 17.94 -0.42
CA PHE A 245 5.73 19.09 -1.18
C PHE A 245 5.23 18.69 -2.58
N ALA A 246 6.06 17.99 -3.35
CA ALA A 246 5.71 17.58 -4.70
C ALA A 246 4.48 16.65 -4.73
N ALA A 247 4.44 15.65 -3.84
CA ALA A 247 3.32 14.72 -3.75
C ALA A 247 2.02 15.44 -3.33
N SER A 248 2.08 16.34 -2.35
CA SER A 248 0.91 17.09 -1.88
C SER A 248 0.37 18.02 -2.96
N VAL A 249 1.23 18.78 -3.64
CA VAL A 249 0.82 19.66 -4.75
C VAL A 249 0.20 18.84 -5.88
N ALA A 250 0.82 17.73 -6.27
CA ALA A 250 0.30 16.85 -7.32
C ALA A 250 -1.10 16.33 -6.99
N LYS A 251 -1.30 15.82 -5.77
CA LYS A 251 -2.58 15.31 -5.29
C LYS A 251 -3.66 16.39 -5.22
N VAL A 252 -3.31 17.61 -4.78
CA VAL A 252 -4.21 18.77 -4.81
C VAL A 252 -4.66 19.10 -6.24
N CYS A 253 -3.77 18.92 -7.22
CA CYS A 253 -4.03 19.13 -8.64
C CYS A 253 -4.62 17.90 -9.35
N GLY A 254 -5.11 16.91 -8.60
CA GLY A 254 -5.82 15.75 -9.12
C GLY A 254 -4.91 14.71 -9.78
N ARG A 255 -3.63 14.68 -9.43
CA ARG A 255 -2.68 13.68 -9.93
C ARG A 255 -2.40 12.61 -8.86
N PRO A 256 -2.56 11.30 -9.19
CA PRO A 256 -2.23 10.24 -8.24
C PRO A 256 -0.72 10.18 -8.03
N CYS A 257 -0.29 10.25 -6.76
CA CYS A 257 1.11 10.27 -6.41
C CYS A 257 1.40 9.45 -5.16
N LEU A 258 2.63 8.93 -5.07
CA LEU A 258 3.17 8.29 -3.90
C LEU A 258 4.33 9.11 -3.34
N LEU A 259 4.40 9.16 -2.02
CA LEU A 259 5.61 9.50 -1.30
C LEU A 259 6.20 8.16 -0.84
N LEU A 260 7.40 7.85 -1.35
CA LEU A 260 8.15 6.66 -0.98
C LEU A 260 9.26 7.07 -0.01
N VAL A 261 9.41 6.34 1.10
CA VAL A 261 10.51 6.54 2.06
C VAL A 261 11.31 5.26 2.16
N GLY A 262 12.62 5.42 2.13
CA GLY A 262 13.58 4.33 2.24
C GLY A 262 14.90 4.82 2.83
N THR A 263 15.91 3.97 2.75
CA THR A 263 17.26 4.27 3.26
C THR A 263 18.26 3.95 2.17
N THR A 264 19.28 4.81 2.00
CA THR A 264 20.35 4.58 1.01
C THR A 264 21.26 3.42 1.43
N ARG A 265 22.19 3.07 0.54
CA ARG A 265 23.28 2.12 0.83
C ARG A 265 24.12 2.52 2.04
N VAL A 266 24.23 3.81 2.32
CA VAL A 266 25.08 4.41 3.38
C VAL A 266 24.31 4.75 4.68
N GLY A 267 23.01 4.46 4.70
CA GLY A 267 22.21 4.49 5.94
C GLY A 267 21.41 5.76 6.15
N VAL A 268 21.34 6.59 5.12
CA VAL A 268 20.69 7.90 5.18
C VAL A 268 19.25 7.75 4.71
N PRO A 269 18.27 8.21 5.52
CA PRO A 269 16.88 8.27 5.09
C PRO A 269 16.73 9.09 3.81
N GLN A 270 16.01 8.56 2.84
CA GLN A 270 15.69 9.25 1.60
C GLN A 270 14.21 9.12 1.27
N ALA A 271 13.72 10.08 0.50
CA ALA A 271 12.38 10.03 -0.04
C ALA A 271 12.37 10.30 -1.54
N TRP A 272 11.34 9.76 -2.18
CA TRP A 272 11.03 9.94 -3.58
C TRP A 272 9.57 10.32 -3.72
N VAL A 273 9.27 11.10 -4.74
CA VAL A 273 7.91 11.28 -5.24
C VAL A 273 7.74 10.44 -6.49
N LEU A 274 6.61 9.73 -6.57
CA LEU A 274 6.22 9.01 -7.76
C LEU A 274 4.89 9.51 -8.26
N GLU A 275 4.78 9.74 -9.57
CA GLU A 275 3.60 10.23 -10.26
C GLU A 275 3.05 9.15 -11.19
N LEU A 276 1.74 8.89 -11.09
CA LEU A 276 1.05 7.95 -11.95
C LEU A 276 0.60 8.61 -13.24
N ASN A 277 1.01 8.06 -14.37
CA ASN A 277 0.67 8.56 -15.70
C ASN A 277 -0.10 7.50 -16.50
N TRP A 278 -1.11 7.95 -17.26
CA TRP A 278 -1.78 7.11 -18.25
C TRP A 278 -1.09 7.29 -19.61
N ARG A 279 -0.45 6.24 -20.12
CA ARG A 279 0.26 6.27 -21.40
C ARG A 279 0.09 4.93 -22.12
N GLY A 280 -0.27 4.98 -23.41
CA GLY A 280 -0.38 3.78 -24.24
C GLY A 280 -1.36 2.73 -23.70
N GLY A 281 -2.51 3.17 -23.15
CA GLY A 281 -3.55 2.27 -22.64
C GLY A 281 -3.24 1.64 -21.28
N ARG A 282 -2.26 2.16 -20.54
CA ARG A 282 -1.90 1.64 -19.21
C ARG A 282 -1.39 2.72 -18.27
N TYR A 283 -1.43 2.41 -16.97
CA TYR A 283 -0.87 3.23 -15.91
C TYR A 283 0.61 2.89 -15.67
N GLU A 284 1.47 3.91 -15.65
CA GLU A 284 2.92 3.81 -15.43
C GLU A 284 3.38 4.78 -14.34
N TRP A 285 4.29 4.31 -13.49
CA TRP A 285 4.90 5.09 -12.41
C TRP A 285 6.18 5.75 -12.87
N TRP A 286 6.26 7.06 -12.73
CA TRP A 286 7.48 7.85 -12.97
C TRP A 286 7.95 8.40 -11.63
N ALA A 287 9.26 8.48 -11.41
CA ALA A 287 9.83 8.82 -10.11
C ALA A 287 10.81 9.99 -10.23
N GLN A 288 10.85 10.82 -9.19
CA GLN A 288 11.90 11.80 -8.93
C GLN A 288 12.26 11.72 -7.46
N GLY A 289 13.54 11.85 -7.13
CA GLY A 289 13.96 11.82 -5.73
C GLY A 289 15.47 11.90 -5.58
N ALA A 290 15.94 11.55 -4.39
CA ALA A 290 17.34 11.68 -4.01
C ALA A 290 18.31 10.79 -4.82
N SER A 291 17.81 9.74 -5.46
CA SER A 291 18.60 8.91 -6.37
C SER A 291 17.73 8.39 -7.52
N ARG A 292 18.39 7.89 -8.58
CA ARG A 292 17.73 7.43 -9.81
C ARG A 292 16.76 6.26 -9.58
N GLU A 293 17.07 5.38 -8.63
CA GLU A 293 16.24 4.20 -8.34
C GLU A 293 15.45 4.42 -7.05
N PRO A 294 14.10 4.45 -7.11
CA PRO A 294 13.28 4.58 -5.93
C PRO A 294 13.32 3.29 -5.10
N LEU A 295 13.68 3.42 -3.83
CA LEU A 295 13.77 2.32 -2.87
C LEU A 295 12.86 2.58 -1.66
N GLY A 296 12.39 1.52 -1.02
CA GLY A 296 11.59 1.58 0.19
C GLY A 296 10.08 1.42 -0.04
N ALA A 297 9.30 2.04 0.85
CA ALA A 297 7.87 1.78 1.00
C ALA A 297 7.05 3.06 1.04
N TYR A 298 5.79 2.96 0.64
CA TYR A 298 4.77 3.99 0.82
C TYR A 298 3.74 3.52 1.84
N VAL A 299 2.96 4.45 2.39
CA VAL A 299 1.83 4.13 3.25
C VAL A 299 0.58 4.09 2.39
N ASP A 300 -0.10 2.94 2.34
CA ASP A 300 -1.40 2.82 1.67
C ASP A 300 -2.42 3.72 2.36
N PRO A 301 -3.03 4.70 1.66
CA PRO A 301 -3.87 5.68 2.33
C PRO A 301 -5.17 5.14 2.92
N GLN A 302 -5.72 4.06 2.38
CA GLN A 302 -6.90 3.40 2.94
C GLN A 302 -6.51 2.63 4.20
N THR A 303 -5.37 1.93 4.15
CA THR A 303 -5.06 0.93 5.16
C THR A 303 -4.05 1.42 6.22
N GLY A 304 -3.29 2.47 5.98
CA GLY A 304 -2.15 2.86 6.81
C GLY A 304 -1.00 1.83 6.82
N ALA A 305 -1.11 0.74 6.05
CA ALA A 305 -0.10 -0.29 5.98
C ALA A 305 1.06 0.18 5.08
N LYS A 306 2.29 -0.19 5.45
CA LYS A 306 3.45 -0.02 4.57
C LYS A 306 3.32 -0.98 3.39
N ARG A 307 3.59 -0.48 2.19
CA ARG A 307 3.51 -1.21 0.92
C ARG A 307 4.74 -0.92 0.07
N SER A 308 5.19 -1.92 -0.66
CA SER A 308 6.33 -1.81 -1.58
C SER A 308 5.93 -1.12 -2.89
N LEU A 309 6.90 -0.54 -3.59
CA LEU A 309 6.69 -0.05 -4.96
C LEU A 309 6.24 -1.16 -5.92
N SER A 310 6.64 -2.41 -5.67
CA SER A 310 6.23 -3.54 -6.50
C SER A 310 4.72 -3.81 -6.42
N GLU A 311 4.12 -3.65 -5.25
CA GLU A 311 2.66 -3.77 -5.07
C GLU A 311 1.91 -2.63 -5.77
N ALA A 312 2.40 -1.38 -5.68
CA ALA A 312 1.82 -0.26 -6.41
C ALA A 312 1.88 -0.45 -7.95
N ARG A 313 2.95 -1.07 -8.45
CA ARG A 313 3.09 -1.43 -9.87
C ARG A 313 2.16 -2.57 -10.27
N LEU A 314 1.89 -3.51 -9.39
CA LEU A 314 0.94 -4.60 -9.64
C LEU A 314 -0.50 -4.05 -9.70
N LEU A 315 -0.85 -3.21 -8.73
CA LEU A 315 -2.12 -2.50 -8.68
C LEU A 315 -2.36 -1.69 -9.97
N SER A 316 -1.38 -0.89 -10.40
CA SER A 316 -1.53 -0.06 -11.61
C SER A 316 -1.77 -0.90 -12.87
N ARG A 317 -1.19 -2.10 -12.96
CA ARG A 317 -1.44 -3.04 -14.07
C ARG A 317 -2.85 -3.61 -14.05
N GLY A 318 -3.35 -4.02 -12.89
CA GLY A 318 -4.74 -4.48 -12.75
C GLY A 318 -5.74 -3.37 -13.09
N MET A 319 -5.45 -2.15 -12.67
CA MET A 319 -6.30 -0.98 -12.92
C MET A 319 -6.24 -0.48 -14.37
N SER A 320 -5.25 -0.93 -15.14
CA SER A 320 -5.17 -0.64 -16.59
C SER A 320 -6.15 -1.47 -17.43
N LEU A 321 -6.75 -2.53 -16.86
CA LEU A 321 -7.79 -3.32 -17.54
C LEU A 321 -9.10 -2.54 -17.61
N SER A 322 -10.04 -2.95 -18.47
CA SER A 322 -11.36 -2.31 -18.56
C SER A 322 -12.19 -2.45 -17.27
N ALA A 323 -13.12 -1.52 -17.04
CA ALA A 323 -14.01 -1.55 -15.87
C ALA A 323 -14.79 -2.87 -15.76
N GLU A 324 -15.27 -3.39 -16.89
CA GLU A 324 -15.96 -4.69 -16.94
C GLU A 324 -15.08 -5.85 -16.47
N ARG A 325 -13.82 -5.91 -16.91
CA ARG A 325 -12.89 -6.97 -16.49
C ARG A 325 -12.57 -6.89 -15.00
N ARG A 326 -12.44 -5.68 -14.47
CA ARG A 326 -12.20 -5.47 -13.02
C ARG A 326 -13.42 -5.90 -12.20
N ALA A 327 -14.61 -5.44 -12.57
CA ALA A 327 -15.85 -5.81 -11.89
C ALA A 327 -16.14 -7.32 -11.96
N ALA A 328 -15.85 -7.95 -13.10
CA ALA A 328 -15.95 -9.40 -13.23
C ALA A 328 -14.99 -10.13 -12.29
N ALA A 329 -13.73 -9.68 -12.21
CA ALA A 329 -12.76 -10.26 -11.28
C ALA A 329 -13.21 -10.13 -9.82
N ASP A 330 -13.68 -8.94 -9.43
CA ASP A 330 -14.22 -8.67 -8.09
C ASP A 330 -15.41 -9.59 -7.79
N ALA A 331 -16.37 -9.70 -8.71
CA ALA A 331 -17.57 -10.51 -8.51
C ALA A 331 -17.27 -12.02 -8.38
N TYR A 332 -16.40 -12.57 -9.24
CA TYR A 332 -15.98 -13.97 -9.15
C TYR A 332 -15.18 -14.24 -7.86
N ASN A 333 -14.27 -13.34 -7.48
CA ASN A 333 -13.50 -13.48 -6.24
C ASN A 333 -14.42 -13.38 -5.01
N TYR A 334 -15.35 -12.43 -4.99
CA TYR A 334 -16.32 -12.26 -3.92
C TYR A 334 -17.19 -13.50 -3.74
N ALA A 335 -17.76 -14.02 -4.83
CA ALA A 335 -18.57 -15.24 -4.78
C ALA A 335 -17.76 -16.44 -4.29
N ALA A 336 -16.50 -16.58 -4.73
CA ALA A 336 -15.63 -17.63 -4.22
C ALA A 336 -15.43 -17.52 -2.70
N GLN A 337 -15.16 -16.32 -2.18
CA GLN A 337 -14.95 -16.08 -0.74
C GLN A 337 -16.20 -16.33 0.10
N VAL A 338 -17.36 -15.82 -0.32
CA VAL A 338 -18.62 -15.92 0.45
C VAL A 338 -19.16 -17.35 0.52
N PHE A 339 -19.00 -18.13 -0.55
CA PHE A 339 -19.52 -19.50 -0.64
C PHE A 339 -18.46 -20.57 -0.43
N HIS A 340 -17.25 -20.19 -0.03
CA HIS A 340 -16.25 -21.16 0.40
C HIS A 340 -16.78 -21.98 1.58
N GLY A 341 -16.83 -23.30 1.43
CA GLY A 341 -17.42 -24.21 2.42
C GLY A 341 -18.94 -24.41 2.29
N LYS A 342 -19.63 -23.65 1.42
CA LYS A 342 -21.06 -23.83 1.11
C LYS A 342 -21.29 -24.54 -0.21
N ILE A 343 -20.47 -24.23 -1.21
CA ILE A 343 -20.49 -24.91 -2.51
C ILE A 343 -19.30 -25.87 -2.65
N SER A 344 -19.39 -26.79 -3.61
CA SER A 344 -18.33 -27.76 -3.86
C SER A 344 -16.99 -27.09 -4.24
N VAL A 345 -15.87 -27.68 -3.80
CA VAL A 345 -14.52 -27.17 -4.12
C VAL A 345 -14.31 -26.93 -5.62
N PRO A 346 -14.69 -27.85 -6.54
CA PRO A 346 -14.52 -27.60 -7.97
C PRO A 346 -15.22 -26.32 -8.45
N ARG A 347 -16.36 -25.93 -7.85
CA ARG A 347 -17.06 -24.68 -8.15
C ARG A 347 -16.28 -23.47 -7.66
N VAL A 348 -15.77 -23.49 -6.43
CA VAL A 348 -14.90 -22.43 -5.90
C VAL A 348 -13.67 -22.25 -6.80
N LEU A 349 -13.01 -23.34 -7.21
CA LEU A 349 -11.87 -23.29 -8.12
C LEU A 349 -12.23 -22.73 -9.50
N ALA A 350 -13.43 -23.03 -10.01
CA ALA A 350 -13.92 -22.48 -11.27
C ALA A 350 -14.16 -20.96 -11.18
N LEU A 351 -14.70 -20.47 -10.06
CA LEU A 351 -14.85 -19.04 -9.78
C LEU A 351 -13.48 -18.34 -9.70
N LEU A 352 -12.54 -18.88 -8.91
CA LEU A 352 -11.18 -18.33 -8.80
C LEU A 352 -10.45 -18.27 -10.15
N LYS A 353 -10.61 -19.32 -10.97
CA LYS A 353 -10.07 -19.34 -12.34
C LYS A 353 -10.64 -18.22 -13.21
N GLN A 354 -11.94 -17.94 -13.12
CA GLN A 354 -12.54 -16.83 -13.86
C GLN A 354 -12.11 -15.47 -13.31
N ALA A 355 -11.96 -15.34 -11.98
CA ALA A 355 -11.44 -14.12 -11.37
C ALA A 355 -10.04 -13.77 -11.91
N VAL A 356 -9.12 -14.73 -11.88
CA VAL A 356 -7.77 -14.60 -12.44
C VAL A 356 -7.77 -14.31 -13.94
N LYS A 357 -8.62 -15.00 -14.72
CA LYS A 357 -8.72 -14.74 -16.17
C LYS A 357 -9.19 -13.31 -16.45
N SER A 358 -10.12 -12.82 -15.63
CA SER A 358 -10.70 -11.48 -15.75
C SER A 358 -9.67 -10.42 -15.39
N ASN A 359 -8.94 -10.59 -14.28
CA ASN A 359 -7.82 -9.75 -13.88
C ASN A 359 -6.66 -10.57 -13.31
N PRO A 360 -5.62 -10.88 -14.10
CA PRO A 360 -4.49 -11.69 -13.62
C PRO A 360 -3.61 -10.94 -12.62
N TYR A 361 -3.74 -9.62 -12.50
CA TYR A 361 -2.98 -8.80 -11.55
C TYR A 361 -3.68 -8.66 -10.19
N ASP A 362 -4.88 -9.20 -10.05
CA ASP A 362 -5.53 -9.33 -8.75
C ASP A 362 -4.90 -10.47 -7.95
N THR A 363 -4.30 -10.14 -6.81
CA THR A 363 -3.58 -11.10 -5.97
C THR A 363 -4.54 -11.94 -5.11
N ARG A 364 -5.73 -11.43 -4.81
CA ARG A 364 -6.70 -12.07 -3.91
C ARG A 364 -7.08 -13.50 -4.33
N PRO A 365 -7.48 -13.77 -5.59
CA PRO A 365 -7.84 -15.13 -5.97
C PRO A 365 -6.65 -16.10 -5.97
N TRP A 366 -5.43 -15.62 -6.23
CA TRP A 366 -4.22 -16.44 -6.15
C TRP A 366 -3.85 -16.82 -4.71
N LEU A 367 -3.98 -15.86 -3.78
CA LEU A 367 -3.77 -16.10 -2.36
C LEU A 367 -4.80 -17.06 -1.81
N MET A 368 -6.09 -16.86 -2.11
CA MET A 368 -7.15 -17.77 -1.69
C MET A 368 -6.93 -19.19 -2.23
N LEU A 369 -6.56 -19.35 -3.51
CA LEU A 369 -6.22 -20.65 -4.07
C LEU A 369 -5.06 -21.30 -3.29
N SER A 370 -4.03 -20.52 -2.96
CA SER A 370 -2.87 -21.01 -2.22
C SER A 370 -3.23 -21.45 -0.81
N GLU A 371 -4.06 -20.69 -0.11
CA GLU A 371 -4.58 -21.03 1.21
C GLU A 371 -5.46 -22.30 1.18
N MET A 372 -6.33 -22.45 0.19
CA MET A 372 -7.13 -23.67 -0.01
C MET A 372 -6.25 -24.88 -0.28
N MET A 373 -5.18 -24.73 -1.07
CA MET A 373 -4.20 -25.79 -1.27
C MET A 373 -3.50 -26.13 0.04
N ALA A 374 -3.12 -25.14 0.85
CA ALA A 374 -2.48 -25.35 2.15
C ALA A 374 -3.35 -26.10 3.15
N ARG A 375 -4.67 -25.89 3.09
CA ARG A 375 -5.67 -26.64 3.86
C ARG A 375 -6.03 -28.00 3.25
N ARG A 376 -5.39 -28.39 2.14
CA ARG A 376 -5.66 -29.63 1.39
C ARG A 376 -7.09 -29.74 0.85
N GLU A 377 -7.77 -28.60 0.72
CA GLU A 377 -9.12 -28.53 0.14
C GLU A 377 -9.05 -28.58 -1.39
N ALA A 378 -7.97 -28.05 -1.98
CA ALA A 378 -7.68 -28.11 -3.41
C ALA A 378 -6.57 -29.13 -3.71
N ALA A 379 -6.20 -29.30 -5.00
CA ALA A 379 -5.18 -30.23 -5.47
C ALA A 379 -3.76 -29.87 -4.95
N TYR A 380 -3.50 -30.07 -3.67
CA TYR A 380 -2.30 -29.64 -2.96
C TYR A 380 -1.01 -30.26 -3.51
N GLU A 381 -1.11 -31.42 -4.16
CA GLU A 381 -0.02 -32.05 -4.94
C GLU A 381 0.55 -31.15 -6.04
N LYS A 382 -0.29 -30.24 -6.56
CA LYS A 382 0.09 -29.27 -7.58
C LYS A 382 0.65 -27.97 -7.00
N ALA A 383 0.73 -27.81 -5.67
CA ALA A 383 1.15 -26.56 -5.03
C ALA A 383 2.55 -26.13 -5.46
N GLY A 384 3.49 -27.08 -5.56
CA GLY A 384 4.84 -26.78 -6.05
C GLY A 384 4.87 -26.31 -7.50
N ALA A 385 3.98 -26.83 -8.37
CA ALA A 385 3.88 -26.40 -9.76
C ALA A 385 3.25 -25.01 -9.88
N LEU A 386 2.19 -24.74 -9.09
CA LEU A 386 1.59 -23.41 -8.99
C LEU A 386 2.61 -22.38 -8.51
N TYR A 387 3.35 -22.69 -7.43
CA TYR A 387 4.34 -21.78 -6.89
C TYR A 387 5.41 -21.42 -7.92
N ARG A 388 5.98 -22.41 -8.63
CA ARG A 388 6.96 -22.16 -9.70
C ARG A 388 6.39 -21.30 -10.82
N TYR A 389 5.15 -21.56 -11.24
CA TYR A 389 4.46 -20.75 -12.25
C TYR A 389 4.32 -19.29 -11.80
N LEU A 390 3.86 -19.05 -10.58
CA LEU A 390 3.66 -17.71 -10.03
C LEU A 390 5.00 -17.00 -9.80
N LEU A 391 6.00 -17.71 -9.25
CA LEU A 391 7.35 -17.21 -9.03
C LEU A 391 7.96 -16.71 -10.35
N HIS A 392 7.81 -17.46 -11.43
CA HIS A 392 8.31 -17.06 -12.75
C HIS A 392 7.49 -15.91 -13.37
N SER A 393 6.16 -16.04 -13.38
CA SER A 393 5.25 -15.10 -14.05
C SER A 393 5.22 -13.73 -13.36
N TYR A 394 5.40 -13.71 -12.04
CA TYR A 394 5.35 -12.53 -11.20
C TYR A 394 6.70 -12.20 -10.56
N ARG A 395 7.83 -12.63 -11.15
CA ARG A 395 9.19 -12.31 -10.65
C ARG A 395 9.47 -10.81 -10.48
N ARG A 396 8.72 -9.93 -11.17
CA ARG A 396 8.80 -8.46 -11.02
C ARG A 396 8.00 -7.92 -9.82
N TYR A 397 7.27 -8.78 -9.13
CA TYR A 397 6.40 -8.49 -8.00
C TYR A 397 6.77 -9.39 -6.82
N PRO A 398 8.01 -9.28 -6.31
CA PRO A 398 8.61 -10.25 -5.40
C PRO A 398 7.86 -10.37 -4.05
N HIS A 399 7.21 -9.30 -3.59
CA HIS A 399 6.39 -9.32 -2.39
C HIS A 399 5.15 -10.20 -2.55
N PHE A 400 4.45 -10.12 -3.70
CA PHE A 400 3.28 -10.97 -3.97
C PHE A 400 3.65 -12.46 -3.98
N THR A 401 4.73 -12.82 -4.66
CA THR A 401 5.22 -14.21 -4.70
C THR A 401 5.75 -14.71 -3.36
N ARG A 402 6.21 -13.81 -2.47
CA ARG A 402 6.54 -14.14 -1.08
C ARG A 402 5.28 -14.41 -0.27
N ASP A 403 4.21 -13.64 -0.45
CA ASP A 403 2.91 -13.93 0.19
C ASP A 403 2.40 -15.32 -0.24
N ILE A 404 2.55 -15.69 -1.52
CA ILE A 404 2.21 -17.03 -2.02
C ILE A 404 3.10 -18.11 -1.39
N LEU A 405 4.40 -17.85 -1.22
CA LEU A 405 5.30 -18.78 -0.52
C LEU A 405 4.79 -19.02 0.91
N HIS A 406 4.46 -17.97 1.64
CA HIS A 406 3.95 -18.07 3.01
C HIS A 406 2.61 -18.78 3.08
N ALA A 407 1.70 -18.50 2.16
CA ALA A 407 0.41 -19.20 2.08
C ALA A 407 0.58 -20.72 1.88
N LEU A 408 1.56 -21.15 1.09
CA LEU A 408 1.82 -22.56 0.79
C LEU A 408 2.77 -23.26 1.78
N LEU A 409 3.51 -22.51 2.58
CA LEU A 409 4.51 -23.04 3.52
C LEU A 409 3.94 -24.09 4.50
N PRO A 410 2.68 -23.99 4.99
CA PRO A 410 2.09 -25.02 5.85
C PRO A 410 2.00 -26.42 5.24
N LEU A 411 2.08 -26.57 3.91
CA LEU A 411 2.13 -27.90 3.26
C LEU A 411 3.42 -28.67 3.51
N ILE A 412 4.46 -27.98 3.94
CA ILE A 412 5.72 -28.59 4.31
C ILE A 412 5.73 -28.68 5.84
N PRO A 413 5.79 -29.89 6.42
CA PRO A 413 5.88 -30.07 7.87
C PRO A 413 6.96 -29.17 8.49
N ASP A 414 6.70 -28.66 9.69
CA ASP A 414 7.60 -27.69 10.33
C ASP A 414 8.94 -28.32 10.74
N ASP A 415 8.98 -29.63 10.92
CA ASP A 415 10.17 -30.47 11.16
C ASP A 415 10.87 -30.92 9.87
N ALA A 416 10.27 -30.73 8.68
CA ALA A 416 10.86 -31.04 7.39
C ALA A 416 11.87 -29.96 6.93
N VAL A 417 12.86 -29.69 7.79
CA VAL A 417 13.83 -28.58 7.67
C VAL A 417 14.53 -28.56 6.31
N ALA A 418 15.02 -29.71 5.84
CA ALA A 418 15.73 -29.82 4.56
C ALA A 418 14.84 -29.46 3.35
N ARG A 419 13.52 -29.71 3.44
CA ARG A 419 12.57 -29.37 2.37
C ARG A 419 12.23 -27.89 2.39
N ARG A 420 11.99 -27.30 3.58
CA ARG A 420 11.76 -25.85 3.72
C ARG A 420 12.98 -25.05 3.29
N LYS A 421 14.18 -25.43 3.75
CA LYS A 421 15.45 -24.81 3.34
C LYS A 421 15.60 -24.76 1.82
N ARG A 422 15.43 -25.91 1.13
CA ARG A 422 15.51 -25.97 -0.34
C ARG A 422 14.50 -25.06 -1.03
N LEU A 423 13.29 -24.92 -0.49
CA LEU A 423 12.28 -24.02 -1.04
C LEU A 423 12.71 -22.56 -0.91
N PHE A 424 13.13 -22.13 0.29
CA PHE A 424 13.63 -20.77 0.50
C PHE A 424 14.84 -20.45 -0.37
N GLU A 425 15.79 -21.38 -0.50
CA GLU A 425 16.98 -21.24 -1.36
C GLU A 425 16.59 -21.08 -2.84
N ALA A 426 15.66 -21.90 -3.34
CA ALA A 426 15.17 -21.78 -4.71
C ALA A 426 14.46 -20.44 -4.97
N THR A 427 13.69 -19.93 -4.00
CA THR A 427 13.05 -18.61 -4.08
C THR A 427 14.07 -17.49 -4.03
N PHE A 428 15.04 -17.58 -3.13
CA PHE A 428 16.15 -16.63 -3.00
C PHE A 428 16.92 -16.50 -4.32
N GLU A 429 17.23 -17.60 -5.00
CA GLU A 429 17.95 -17.57 -6.28
C GLU A 429 17.22 -16.79 -7.37
N VAL A 430 15.88 -16.78 -7.36
CA VAL A 430 15.10 -15.94 -8.29
C VAL A 430 15.24 -14.45 -7.97
N TYR A 431 15.39 -14.11 -6.69
CA TYR A 431 15.46 -12.73 -6.20
C TYR A 431 16.86 -12.26 -5.83
N ARG A 432 17.90 -12.99 -6.22
CA ARG A 432 19.29 -12.63 -5.90
C ARG A 432 19.68 -11.20 -6.29
N GLU A 433 19.09 -10.66 -7.36
CA GLU A 433 19.28 -9.30 -7.88
C GLU A 433 18.28 -8.27 -7.31
N THR A 434 17.40 -8.70 -6.38
CA THR A 434 16.46 -7.86 -5.62
C THR A 434 16.82 -7.96 -4.13
N PRO A 435 17.84 -7.22 -3.67
CA PRO A 435 18.44 -7.41 -2.35
C PRO A 435 17.44 -7.38 -1.19
N GLU A 436 16.45 -6.47 -1.22
CA GLU A 436 15.46 -6.30 -0.16
C GLU A 436 14.73 -7.62 0.13
N VAL A 437 14.09 -8.20 -0.88
CA VAL A 437 13.33 -9.45 -0.72
C VAL A 437 14.26 -10.65 -0.48
N ALA A 438 15.45 -10.66 -1.09
CA ALA A 438 16.41 -11.72 -0.85
C ALA A 438 16.87 -11.77 0.61
N VAL A 439 17.24 -10.62 1.20
CA VAL A 439 17.65 -10.54 2.60
C VAL A 439 16.48 -10.89 3.53
N GLU A 440 15.26 -10.42 3.24
CA GLU A 440 14.07 -10.80 4.01
C GLU A 440 13.84 -12.32 4.03
N LEU A 441 13.90 -12.98 2.88
CA LEU A 441 13.75 -14.44 2.78
C LEU A 441 14.87 -15.18 3.54
N MET A 442 16.11 -14.69 3.49
CA MET A 442 17.23 -15.29 4.23
C MET A 442 17.05 -15.09 5.74
N MET A 443 16.61 -13.92 6.19
CA MET A 443 16.31 -13.68 7.61
C MET A 443 15.17 -14.55 8.12
N GLU A 444 14.12 -14.74 7.31
CA GLU A 444 13.02 -15.66 7.64
C GLU A 444 13.49 -17.11 7.77
N LEU A 445 14.28 -17.59 6.81
CA LEU A 445 14.87 -18.92 6.86
C LEU A 445 15.77 -19.08 8.09
N ALA A 446 16.63 -18.10 8.38
CA ALA A 446 17.52 -18.13 9.53
C ALA A 446 16.73 -18.18 10.85
N GLY A 447 15.71 -17.35 11.00
CA GLY A 447 14.82 -17.36 12.16
C GLY A 447 14.04 -18.67 12.31
N TYR A 448 13.61 -19.28 11.19
CA TYR A 448 13.02 -20.62 11.21
C TYR A 448 14.03 -21.69 11.68
N LEU A 449 15.23 -21.72 11.10
CA LEU A 449 16.29 -22.68 11.49
C LEU A 449 16.66 -22.54 12.96
N GLN A 450 16.70 -21.31 13.47
CA GLN A 450 16.94 -21.03 14.87
C GLN A 450 15.84 -21.61 15.78
N ARG A 451 14.55 -21.40 15.44
CA ARG A 451 13.43 -22.01 16.19
C ARG A 451 13.48 -23.54 16.17
N GLN A 452 13.95 -24.13 15.08
CA GLN A 452 14.16 -25.57 14.95
C GLN A 452 15.45 -26.07 15.63
N ARG A 453 16.18 -25.22 16.37
CA ARG A 453 17.45 -25.53 17.04
C ARG A 453 18.61 -25.91 16.10
N TYR A 454 18.52 -25.56 14.81
CA TYR A 454 19.63 -25.68 13.85
C TYR A 454 20.52 -24.42 13.89
N THR A 455 21.05 -24.09 15.06
CA THR A 455 21.78 -22.83 15.32
C THR A 455 22.92 -22.60 14.33
N ARG A 456 23.75 -23.62 14.03
CA ARG A 456 24.85 -23.49 13.06
C ARG A 456 24.36 -23.11 11.65
N ALA A 457 23.25 -23.71 11.21
CA ALA A 457 22.66 -23.39 9.91
C ALA A 457 21.97 -22.01 9.89
N ALA A 458 21.36 -21.60 11.00
CA ALA A 458 20.80 -20.26 11.16
C ALA A 458 21.91 -19.20 11.07
N MET A 459 23.01 -19.37 11.81
CA MET A 459 24.20 -18.50 11.74
C MET A 459 24.79 -18.46 10.33
N ALA A 460 24.94 -19.61 9.66
CA ALA A 460 25.42 -19.66 8.29
C ALA A 460 24.52 -18.89 7.32
N THR A 461 23.19 -18.94 7.51
CA THR A 461 22.23 -18.19 6.70
C THR A 461 22.36 -16.69 6.93
N TYR A 462 22.49 -16.22 8.18
CA TYR A 462 22.76 -14.80 8.48
C TYR A 462 24.10 -14.34 7.88
N HIS A 463 25.16 -15.14 8.04
CA HIS A 463 26.46 -14.89 7.41
C HIS A 463 26.36 -14.76 5.89
N ALA A 464 25.61 -15.64 5.24
CA ALA A 464 25.44 -15.59 3.80
C ALA A 464 24.73 -14.29 3.36
N ALA A 465 23.70 -13.86 4.10
CA ALA A 465 22.99 -12.61 3.83
C ALA A 465 23.93 -11.41 3.98
N VAL A 466 24.67 -11.36 5.09
CA VAL A 466 25.65 -10.31 5.36
C VAL A 466 26.77 -10.30 4.32
N ARG A 467 27.36 -11.45 4.00
CA ARG A 467 28.48 -11.56 3.07
C ARG A 467 28.11 -11.09 1.66
N ARG A 468 26.92 -11.48 1.20
CA ARG A 468 26.44 -11.16 -0.15
C ARG A 468 25.97 -9.72 -0.28
N TYR A 469 25.30 -9.18 0.73
CA TYR A 469 24.65 -7.88 0.68
C TYR A 469 25.29 -6.83 1.59
N ARG A 470 26.59 -6.98 1.91
CA ARG A 470 27.34 -6.10 2.81
C ARG A 470 27.26 -4.61 2.45
N GLU A 471 27.08 -4.28 1.16
CA GLU A 471 26.96 -2.90 0.65
C GLU A 471 25.53 -2.34 0.79
N GLN A 472 24.59 -3.14 1.32
CA GLN A 472 23.20 -2.77 1.56
C GLN A 472 22.94 -2.70 3.06
N GLY A 473 23.61 -1.79 3.74
CA GLY A 473 23.65 -1.66 5.20
C GLY A 473 22.26 -1.67 5.85
N HIS A 474 21.25 -1.05 5.19
CA HIS A 474 19.87 -1.00 5.68
C HIS A 474 19.17 -2.36 5.73
N LEU A 475 19.61 -3.29 4.89
CA LEU A 475 19.12 -4.66 4.87
C LEU A 475 19.91 -5.53 5.84
N VAL A 476 21.24 -5.39 5.86
CA VAL A 476 22.10 -6.28 6.66
C VAL A 476 22.20 -5.91 8.13
N GLU A 477 21.86 -4.68 8.54
CA GLU A 477 21.88 -4.27 9.96
C GLU A 477 20.96 -5.15 10.82
N LYS A 478 19.77 -5.50 10.30
CA LYS A 478 18.85 -6.43 10.99
C LYS A 478 19.41 -7.86 11.05
N ALA A 479 20.07 -8.30 9.98
CA ALA A 479 20.71 -9.61 9.93
C ALA A 479 21.89 -9.70 10.91
N LEU A 480 22.73 -8.65 10.97
CA LEU A 480 23.83 -8.50 11.93
C LEU A 480 23.31 -8.56 13.37
N ALA A 481 22.30 -7.75 13.71
CA ALA A 481 21.74 -7.73 15.06
C ALA A 481 21.15 -9.09 15.47
N SER A 482 20.49 -9.78 14.54
CA SER A 482 19.94 -11.12 14.78
C SER A 482 21.04 -12.17 14.96
N ALA A 483 22.10 -12.10 14.16
CA ALA A 483 23.25 -12.99 14.29
C ALA A 483 24.00 -12.75 15.62
N GLU A 484 24.19 -11.49 16.00
CA GLU A 484 24.82 -11.09 17.26
C GLU A 484 24.09 -11.66 18.47
N ASP A 485 22.76 -11.63 18.49
CA ASP A 485 21.95 -12.21 19.56
C ASP A 485 22.15 -13.74 19.69
N ILE A 486 22.40 -14.43 18.58
CA ILE A 486 22.78 -15.85 18.60
C ILE A 486 24.20 -16.00 19.15
N TYR A 487 25.16 -15.23 18.65
CA TYR A 487 26.55 -15.29 19.10
C TYR A 487 26.72 -15.03 20.59
N ARG A 488 26.01 -14.02 21.13
CA ARG A 488 26.01 -13.70 22.57
C ARG A 488 25.54 -14.88 23.41
N ARG A 489 24.42 -15.51 23.03
CA ARG A 489 23.87 -16.67 23.78
C ARG A 489 24.76 -17.90 23.76
N HIS A 490 25.68 -17.98 22.80
CA HIS A 490 26.62 -19.07 22.67
C HIS A 490 28.06 -18.67 23.06
N GLU A 491 28.24 -17.51 23.69
CA GLU A 491 29.56 -17.00 24.14
C GLU A 491 30.59 -16.84 23.00
N MET A 492 30.11 -16.60 21.78
CA MET A 492 30.87 -16.45 20.54
C MET A 492 30.96 -14.98 20.12
N LEU A 493 31.28 -14.09 21.06
CA LEU A 493 31.44 -12.65 20.79
C LEU A 493 32.52 -12.34 19.73
N PRO A 494 33.67 -13.05 19.67
CA PRO A 494 34.67 -12.81 18.62
C PRO A 494 34.12 -12.94 17.19
N GLU A 495 33.23 -13.91 16.94
CA GLU A 495 32.61 -14.13 15.63
C GLU A 495 31.60 -13.04 15.28
N ALA A 496 30.89 -12.51 16.27
CA ALA A 496 30.06 -11.32 16.07
C ALA A 496 30.92 -10.11 15.67
N ILE A 497 32.03 -9.89 16.37
CA ILE A 497 32.99 -8.82 16.04
C ILE A 497 33.49 -9.00 14.60
N GLU A 498 33.96 -10.19 14.21
CA GLU A 498 34.44 -10.46 12.86
C GLU A 498 33.38 -10.15 11.79
N MET A 499 32.11 -10.52 12.03
CA MET A 499 31.03 -10.24 11.09
C MET A 499 30.77 -8.73 10.96
N TYR A 500 30.75 -7.99 12.06
CA TYR A 500 30.63 -6.53 12.02
C TYR A 500 31.84 -5.87 11.37
N GLU A 501 33.07 -6.33 11.63
CA GLU A 501 34.29 -5.84 10.98
C GLU A 501 34.22 -6.04 9.47
N TYR A 502 33.72 -7.19 9.02
CA TYR A 502 33.56 -7.50 7.61
C TYR A 502 32.61 -6.51 6.91
N VAL A 503 31.48 -6.17 7.53
CA VAL A 503 30.56 -5.15 6.99
C VAL A 503 31.18 -3.76 7.08
N TYR A 504 31.78 -3.41 8.21
CA TYR A 504 32.42 -2.12 8.42
C TYR A 504 33.48 -1.82 7.34
N ARG A 505 34.24 -2.82 6.89
CA ARG A 505 35.21 -2.67 5.79
C ARG A 505 34.58 -2.18 4.48
N ALA A 506 33.31 -2.46 4.22
CA ALA A 506 32.61 -1.96 3.04
C ALA A 506 32.26 -0.45 3.16
N TYR A 507 32.25 0.09 4.38
CA TYR A 507 31.83 1.46 4.70
C TYR A 507 32.97 2.34 5.23
N ARG A 508 34.12 1.77 5.57
CA ARG A 508 35.21 2.48 6.27
C ARG A 508 35.73 3.70 5.52
N ASP A 509 35.62 3.69 4.20
CA ASP A 509 36.09 4.76 3.32
C ASP A 509 35.00 5.83 3.07
N GLU A 510 33.76 5.60 3.55
CA GLU A 510 32.62 6.52 3.47
C GLU A 510 32.51 7.45 4.69
N GLN A 511 33.63 7.80 5.33
CA GLN A 511 33.63 8.71 6.49
C GLN A 511 33.08 10.09 6.13
N THR A 512 33.27 10.54 4.89
CA THR A 512 32.70 11.78 4.36
C THR A 512 31.17 11.78 4.44
N ASP A 513 30.52 10.63 4.25
CA ASP A 513 29.07 10.48 4.38
C ASP A 513 28.63 10.59 5.84
N ALA A 514 29.41 10.07 6.79
CA ALA A 514 29.14 10.28 8.22
C ALA A 514 29.32 11.72 8.66
N ILE A 515 30.31 12.41 8.10
CA ILE A 515 30.52 13.83 8.37
C ILE A 515 29.35 14.65 7.78
N ALA A 516 28.82 14.27 6.62
CA ALA A 516 27.68 14.95 5.99
C ALA A 516 26.33 14.62 6.67
N HIS A 517 26.16 13.36 7.09
CA HIS A 517 24.88 12.81 7.54
C HIS A 517 24.89 12.39 9.01
N GLY A 518 25.87 12.86 9.77
CA GLY A 518 25.96 12.66 11.21
C GLY A 518 26.08 11.20 11.64
N ARG A 519 25.68 10.96 12.89
CA ARG A 519 25.76 9.65 13.57
C ARG A 519 24.84 8.58 13.00
N ASP A 520 23.95 8.92 12.07
CA ASP A 520 23.03 7.97 11.44
C ASP A 520 23.69 7.18 10.28
N ALA A 521 24.84 7.64 9.78
CA ALA A 521 25.57 6.95 8.73
C ALA A 521 26.08 5.58 9.20
N TYR A 522 26.12 4.60 8.29
CA TYR A 522 26.51 3.23 8.63
C TYR A 522 27.92 3.12 9.20
N VAL A 523 28.88 3.86 8.67
CA VAL A 523 30.27 3.83 9.18
C VAL A 523 30.34 4.24 10.65
N TYR A 524 29.58 5.24 11.09
CA TYR A 524 29.52 5.65 12.51
C TYR A 524 28.84 4.57 13.36
N ARG A 525 27.64 4.12 12.96
CA ARG A 525 26.88 3.12 13.72
C ARG A 525 27.61 1.78 13.85
N PHE A 526 28.27 1.33 12.79
CA PHE A 526 29.06 0.11 12.82
C PHE A 526 30.34 0.26 13.65
N ALA A 527 31.04 1.39 13.57
CA ALA A 527 32.18 1.67 14.45
C ALA A 527 31.76 1.70 15.93
N GLU A 528 30.69 2.43 16.27
CA GLU A 528 30.16 2.50 17.64
C GLU A 528 29.75 1.11 18.16
N ARG A 529 29.07 0.31 17.32
CA ARG A 529 28.70 -1.06 17.69
C ARG A 529 29.93 -1.95 17.89
N LEU A 530 30.93 -1.86 17.01
CA LEU A 530 32.20 -2.59 17.12
C LEU A 530 32.96 -2.21 18.38
N ALA A 531 33.06 -0.93 18.71
CA ALA A 531 33.72 -0.47 19.93
C ALA A 531 33.09 -1.10 21.18
N ARG A 532 31.75 -1.10 21.25
CA ARG A 532 31.00 -1.73 22.34
C ARG A 532 31.23 -3.24 22.39
N LEU A 533 31.15 -3.95 21.27
CA LEU A 533 31.39 -5.40 21.22
C LEU A 533 32.81 -5.75 21.66
N CYS A 534 33.82 -4.99 21.22
CA CYS A 534 35.21 -5.20 21.63
C CYS A 534 35.39 -4.99 23.14
N ARG A 535 34.77 -3.96 23.74
CA ARG A 535 34.79 -3.76 25.20
C ARG A 535 34.19 -4.94 25.95
N GLU A 536 33.04 -5.43 25.50
CA GLU A 536 32.37 -6.57 26.11
C GLU A 536 33.19 -7.87 25.99
N ALA A 537 33.93 -8.05 24.89
CA ALA A 537 34.86 -9.15 24.71
C ALA A 537 36.22 -8.96 25.44
N GLY A 538 36.43 -7.84 26.12
CA GLY A 538 37.69 -7.52 26.82
C GLY A 538 38.82 -6.97 25.93
N ASP A 539 38.59 -6.78 24.63
CA ASP A 539 39.56 -6.21 23.68
C ASP A 539 39.54 -4.67 23.75
N LYS A 540 40.20 -4.14 24.78
CA LYS A 540 40.30 -2.70 25.02
C LYS A 540 41.04 -1.95 23.90
N VAL A 541 41.98 -2.62 23.23
CA VAL A 541 42.80 -2.01 22.18
C VAL A 541 41.94 -1.76 20.94
N LYS A 542 41.23 -2.77 20.45
CA LYS A 542 40.30 -2.59 19.32
C LYS A 542 39.16 -1.63 19.65
N ALA A 543 38.63 -1.70 20.87
CA ALA A 543 37.61 -0.76 21.30
C ALA A 543 38.07 0.70 21.14
N ALA A 544 39.27 1.02 21.63
CA ALA A 544 39.85 2.37 21.52
C ALA A 544 40.09 2.80 20.06
N GLN A 545 40.41 1.86 19.16
CA GLN A 545 40.56 2.16 17.73
C GLN A 545 39.23 2.64 17.12
N TYR A 546 38.13 1.94 17.38
CA TYR A 546 36.81 2.32 16.88
C TYR A 546 36.26 3.58 17.57
N ASP A 547 36.50 3.76 18.88
CA ASP A 547 36.15 5.01 19.57
C ASP A 547 36.88 6.20 18.92
N THR A 548 38.17 6.06 18.58
CA THR A 548 38.94 7.11 17.90
C THR A 548 38.31 7.51 16.56
N ILE A 549 37.78 6.54 15.80
CA ILE A 549 37.07 6.82 14.55
C ILE A 549 35.78 7.61 14.81
N CYS A 550 34.97 7.21 15.79
CA CYS A 550 33.76 7.93 16.18
C CYS A 550 34.10 9.37 16.62
N ASP A 551 35.14 9.56 17.44
CA ASP A 551 35.59 10.87 17.90
C ASP A 551 36.13 11.77 16.78
N GLN A 552 36.79 11.19 15.77
CA GLN A 552 37.21 11.91 14.57
C GLN A 552 35.99 12.42 13.79
N ILE A 553 35.00 11.56 13.55
CA ILE A 553 33.76 11.92 12.85
C ILE A 553 33.01 13.01 13.63
N ASP A 554 32.85 12.85 14.94
CA ASP A 554 32.15 13.81 15.80
C ASP A 554 32.85 15.18 15.82
N ARG A 555 34.19 15.22 15.90
CA ARG A 555 34.95 16.47 15.82
C ARG A 555 34.73 17.20 14.50
N GLU A 556 34.68 16.46 13.39
CA GLU A 556 34.49 17.05 12.07
C GLU A 556 33.05 17.54 11.86
N ILE A 557 32.05 16.80 12.38
CA ILE A 557 30.65 17.26 12.44
C ILE A 557 30.56 18.60 13.20
N GLU A 558 31.19 18.70 14.37
CA GLU A 558 31.19 19.93 15.17
C GLU A 558 31.97 21.07 14.50
N SER A 559 33.09 20.75 13.83
CA SER A 559 33.87 21.72 13.04
C SER A 559 33.02 22.32 11.92
N ARG A 560 32.25 21.50 11.19
CA ARG A 560 31.32 21.97 10.14
C ARG A 560 30.22 22.85 10.70
N LYS A 561 29.57 22.45 11.79
CA LYS A 561 28.54 23.27 12.45
C LYS A 561 29.06 24.64 12.89
N ARG A 562 30.34 24.74 13.29
CA ARG A 562 30.99 26.02 13.64
C ARG A 562 31.33 26.89 12.44
N ARG A 563 31.64 26.28 11.29
CA ARG A 563 31.98 26.96 10.03
C ARG A 563 30.77 27.43 9.24
N GLU A 564 29.60 26.83 9.47
CA GLU A 564 28.36 27.31 8.88
C GLU A 564 28.08 28.74 9.39
N PRO A 565 28.04 29.75 8.50
CA PRO A 565 27.77 31.11 8.91
C PRO A 565 26.40 31.14 9.60
N ARG A 566 26.36 31.62 10.85
CA ARG A 566 25.10 31.92 11.55
C ARG A 566 24.32 32.88 10.66
N ARG A 567 23.31 32.38 9.93
CA ARG A 567 22.45 33.27 9.14
C ARG A 567 21.79 34.26 10.09
N PRO A 568 21.74 35.56 9.72
CA PRO A 568 21.05 36.56 10.52
C PRO A 568 19.60 36.10 10.75
N LYS A 569 19.16 36.22 11.99
CA LYS A 569 17.82 35.85 12.45
C LYS A 569 16.73 36.64 11.76
#